data_AF-A0A2D6T728-F1
#
_entry.id   AF-A0A2D6T728-F1
#
_cell.length_a   1.000
_cell.length_b   1.000
_cell.length_c   1.000
_cell.angle_alpha   90.00
_cell.angle_beta   90.00
_cell.angle_gamma   90.00
#
_symmetry.space_group_name_H-M   'P 1'
#
loop_
_entity.id
_entity.type
_entity.pdbx_description
1 polymer ?
#
loop_
_entity_poly.entity_id
_entity_poly.type
_entity_poly.pdbx_seq_one_letter_code
_entity_poly.pdbx_strand_id
1 'polypeptide(L)' 'MFEFAGAFEPLVNLVFLGATAFIAVNGIRYRDEEGKSDFVRLLFGCIAAVFFFLVLLKDVLGVVQF' A
#
# COMPACT_ATOMS: atom_id res chain seq x y z
N MET A 1 13.38 -0.36 -1.64
CA MET A 1 13.18 0.97 -0.98
C MET A 1 13.84 1.03 0.41
N PHE A 2 14.14 -0.11 1.05
CA PHE A 2 14.71 -0.18 2.39
C PHE A 2 16.13 -0.76 2.35
N GLU A 3 17.03 -0.15 1.58
CA GLU A 3 18.43 -0.60 1.45
C GLU A 3 19.18 -0.66 2.80
N PHE A 4 18.69 0.03 3.83
CA PHE A 4 19.21 -0.05 5.19
C PHE A 4 18.95 -1.41 5.87
N ALA A 5 18.02 -2.23 5.36
CA ALA A 5 17.61 -3.50 5.96
C ALA A 5 18.48 -4.69 5.53
N GLY A 6 19.40 -4.52 4.57
CA GLY A 6 20.33 -5.55 4.11
C GLY A 6 19.62 -6.84 3.72
N ALA A 7 19.99 -7.97 4.32
CA ALA A 7 19.39 -9.28 4.04
C ALA A 7 17.89 -9.40 4.39
N PHE A 8 17.36 -8.50 5.24
CA PHE A 8 15.95 -8.47 5.62
C PHE A 8 15.10 -7.59 4.71
N GLU A 9 15.71 -6.87 3.76
CA GLU A 9 14.99 -6.00 2.82
C GLU A 9 13.76 -6.66 2.16
N PRO A 10 13.80 -7.90 1.63
CA PRO A 10 12.60 -8.52 1.05
C PRO A 10 11.49 -8.76 2.09
N LEU A 11 11.86 -9.06 3.34
CA LEU A 11 10.90 -9.30 4.41
C LEU A 11 10.25 -7.98 4.87
N VAL A 12 11.04 -6.91 4.98
CA VAL A 12 10.53 -5.56 5.28
C VAL A 12 9.64 -5.05 4.15
N ASN A 13 10.04 -5.21 2.89
CA ASN A 13 9.21 -4.88 1.73
C ASN A 13 7.88 -5.63 1.76
N LEU A 14 7.89 -6.93 2.09
CA LEU A 14 6.67 -7.74 2.18
C LEU A 14 5.73 -7.27 3.30
N VAL A 15 6.27 -6.98 4.49
CA VAL A 15 5.48 -6.44 5.61
C VAL A 15 4.91 -5.08 5.26
N PHE A 16 5.72 -4.19 4.67
CA PHE A 16 5.28 -2.87 4.24
C PHE A 16 4.19 -2.96 3.18
N LEU A 17 4.36 -3.85 2.20
CA LEU A 17 3.37 -4.13 1.17
C LEU A 17 2.05 -4.62 1.79
N GLY A 18 2.11 -5.58 2.71
CA GLY A 18 0.95 -6.11 3.41
C GLY A 18 0.21 -5.03 4.22
N ALA A 19 0.94 -4.20 4.96
CA ALA A 19 0.36 -3.09 5.71
C ALA A 19 -0.29 -2.05 4.79
N THR A 20 0.37 -1.70 3.68
CA THR A 20 -0.15 -0.74 2.71
C THR A 20 -1.41 -1.26 2.03
N ALA A 21 -1.44 -2.55 1.67
CA ALA A 21 -2.63 -3.20 1.13
C ALA A 21 -3.81 -3.13 2.10
N PHE A 22 -3.56 -3.42 3.39
CA PHE A 22 -4.58 -3.36 4.42
C PHE A 22 -5.17 -1.95 4.56
N ILE A 23 -4.31 -0.92 4.60
CA ILE A 23 -4.74 0.48 4.69
C ILE A 23 -5.53 0.89 3.45
N ALA A 24 -5.07 0.50 2.25
CA ALA A 24 -5.76 0.80 1.00
C ALA A 24 -7.17 0.19 0.98
N VAL A 25 -7.29 -1.10 1.31
CA VAL A 25 -8.59 -1.80 1.37
C VAL A 25 -9.49 -1.17 2.43
N ASN A 26 -8.97 -0.86 3.61
CA ASN A 26 -9.73 -0.23 4.68
C ASN A 26 -10.24 1.15 4.24
N GLY A 27 -9.37 2.02 3.73
CA GLY A 27 -9.73 3.37 3.28
C GLY A 27 -10.74 3.39 2.14
N ILE A 28 -10.62 2.48 1.17
CA ILE A 28 -11.53 2.39 0.02
C ILE A 28 -12.88 1.78 0.40
N ARG A 29 -12.89 0.75 1.25
CA ARG A 29 -14.12 0.03 1.62
C ARG A 29 -14.84 0.65 2.82
N TYR A 30 -14.22 1.59 3.51
CA TYR A 30 -14.83 2.25 4.67
C TYR A 30 -16.14 2.92 4.27
N ARG A 31 -17.16 2.65 5.07
CA ARG A 31 -18.44 3.35 5.04
C ARG A 31 -18.85 3.70 6.47
N ASP A 32 -19.43 4.87 6.62
CA ASP A 32 -20.02 5.30 7.88
C ASP A 32 -21.34 4.56 8.17
N GLU A 33 -21.96 4.88 9.30
CA GLU A 33 -23.22 4.27 9.76
C GLU A 33 -24.40 4.51 8.81
N GLU A 34 -24.32 5.56 7.98
CA GLU A 34 -25.31 5.89 6.94
C GLU A 34 -24.96 5.26 5.58
N GLY A 35 -23.83 4.54 5.48
CA GLY A 35 -23.35 3.93 4.24
C GLY A 35 -22.64 4.90 3.28
N LYS A 36 -22.36 6.13 3.71
CA LYS A 36 -21.63 7.13 2.90
C LYS A 36 -20.13 6.90 3.01
N SER A 37 -19.44 7.24 1.93
CA SER A 37 -17.99 7.21 1.86
C SER A 37 -17.42 8.52 2.40
N ASP A 38 -16.48 8.43 3.34
CA ASP A 38 -15.69 9.57 3.78
C ASP A 38 -14.67 9.91 2.67
N PHE A 39 -14.78 11.11 2.10
CA PHE A 39 -13.94 11.55 0.98
C PHE A 39 -12.44 11.53 1.32
N VAL A 40 -12.06 11.92 2.54
CA VAL A 40 -10.65 11.98 2.95
C VAL A 40 -10.09 10.57 3.08
N ARG A 41 -10.84 9.66 3.71
CA ARG A 41 -10.45 8.24 3.82
C ARG A 41 -10.36 7.56 2.47
N LEU A 42 -11.31 7.84 1.57
CA LEU A 42 -11.31 7.31 0.22
C LEU A 42 -10.09 7.83 -0.56
N LEU A 43 -9.80 9.12 -0.48
CA LEU A 43 -8.62 9.72 -1.12
C LEU A 43 -7.33 9.07 -0.59
N PHE A 44 -7.20 8.93 0.73
CA PHE A 44 -6.03 8.31 1.34
C PHE A 44 -5.91 6.81 0.96
N GLY A 45 -7.03 6.10 0.88
CA GLY A 45 -7.09 4.71 0.41
C GLY A 45 -6.65 4.57 -1.04
N CYS A 46 -7.07 5.47 -1.93
CA CYS A 46 -6.63 5.51 -3.33
C CYS A 46 -5.14 5.80 -3.45
N ILE A 47 -4.60 6.76 -2.69
CA ILE A 47 -3.17 7.05 -2.66
C ILE A 47 -2.38 5.83 -2.16
N ALA A 48 -2.82 5.20 -1.08
CA ALA A 48 -2.21 3.98 -0.55
C ALA A 48 -2.23 2.84 -1.58
N ALA A 49 -3.31 2.69 -2.36
CA ALA A 49 -3.40 1.71 -3.43
C ALA A 49 -2.34 1.96 -4.53
N VAL A 50 -2.15 3.22 -4.95
CA VAL A 50 -1.11 3.56 -5.94
C VAL A 50 0.29 3.20 -5.43
N PHE A 51 0.60 3.54 -4.17
CA PHE A 51 1.88 3.16 -3.56
C PHE A 51 2.05 1.65 -3.40
N PHE A 52 0.98 0.92 -3.05
CA PHE A 52 1.01 -0.54 -3.02
C PHE A 52 1.41 -1.12 -4.38
N PHE A 53 0.81 -0.66 -5.47
CA PHE A 53 1.17 -1.14 -6.81
C PHE A 53 2.60 -0.76 -7.19
N LEU A 54 3.04 0.44 -6.83
CA LEU A 54 4.42 0.88 -7.08
C LEU A 54 5.43 -0.04 -6.38
N VAL A 55 5.24 -0.32 -5.07
CA VAL A 55 6.11 -1.21 -4.29
C VAL A 55 6.01 -2.66 -4.78
N LEU A 56 4.81 -3.13 -5.10
CA LEU A 56 4.62 -4.48 -5.65
C LEU A 56 5.38 -4.67 -6.96
N LEU A 57 5.27 -3.71 -7.88
CA LEU A 57 5.86 -3.82 -9.21
C LEU A 57 7.37 -3.57 -9.21
N LYS A 58 7.85 -2.62 -8.40
CA LYS A 58 9.27 -2.25 -8.33
C LYS A 58 10.05 -3.17 -7.39
N ASP A 59 9.62 -3.27 -6.13
CA ASP A 59 10.41 -3.87 -5.06
C ASP A 59 10.16 -5.38 -4.89
N VAL A 60 8.97 -5.88 -5.27
CA VAL A 60 8.64 -7.32 -5.12
C VAL A 60 8.77 -8.08 -6.45
N LEU A 61 8.15 -7.57 -7.52
CA LEU A 61 8.15 -8.24 -8.82
C LEU A 61 9.36 -7.84 -9.69
N GLY A 62 10.00 -6.69 -9.43
CA GLY A 62 11.15 -6.22 -10.22
C GLY A 62 10.83 -5.90 -11.69
N VAL A 63 9.55 -5.75 -12.04
CA VAL A 63 9.07 -5.57 -13.42
C VAL A 63 9.32 -4.15 -13.92
N VAL A 64 9.42 -3.18 -13.01
CA VAL A 64 9.58 -1.76 -13.34
C VAL A 64 10.82 -1.22 -12.65
N GLN A 65 11.84 -0.86 -13.43
CA GLN A 65 13.06 -0.20 -12.96
C GLN A 65 13.15 1.18 -13.61
N PHE A 66 12.79 2.22 -12.86
CA PHE A 66 13.06 3.62 -13.19
C PHE A 66 14.22 4.12 -12.32
#